data_AF-A0A1J3DLN1-F1
#
_entry.id   AF-A0A1J3DLN1-F1
#
_cell.length_a   1.000
_cell.length_b   1.000
_cell.length_c   1.000
_cell.angle_alpha   90.00
_cell.angle_beta   90.00
_cell.angle_gamma   90.00
#
_symmetry.space_group_name_H-M   'P 1'
#
loop_
_entity.id
_entity.type
_entity.pdbx_description
1 polymer ?
#
loop_
_entity_poly.entity_id
_entity_poly.type
_entity_poly.pdbx_seq_one_letter_code
_entity_poly.pdbx_strand_id
1 'polypeptide(L)'
;NPGEFTMLELAKVVQETIDPNAKIEFRPNTEDDPHKRKPDITKAKELLGWEPKVALRQGLPLMVKDFRQRVFGDQNQKQSGSTSE
;
A
#
# COMPACT_ATOMS: atom_id res chain seq x y z
N ASN A 1 12.18 0.47 -4.02
CA ASN A 1 12.71 0.12 -2.68
C ASN A 1 13.44 -1.21 -2.83
N PRO A 2 14.74 -1.32 -2.47
CA PRO A 2 15.50 -2.57 -2.60
C PRO A 2 15.13 -3.62 -1.55
N GLY A 3 14.34 -3.27 -0.53
CA GLY A 3 13.80 -4.21 0.44
C GLY A 3 12.85 -5.20 -0.23
N GLU A 4 13.30 -6.44 -0.37
CA GLU A 4 12.57 -7.54 -0.99
C GLU A 4 11.73 -8.29 0.05
N PHE A 5 10.57 -8.75 -0.38
CA PHE A 5 9.65 -9.59 0.39
C PHE A 5 8.83 -10.45 -0.58
N THR A 6 8.34 -11.57 -0.08
CA THR A 6 7.45 -12.48 -0.80
C THR A 6 6.02 -11.92 -0.85
N MET A 7 5.20 -12.42 -1.77
CA MET A 7 3.77 -12.08 -1.83
C MET A 7 3.03 -12.48 -0.54
N LEU A 8 3.44 -13.57 0.11
CA LEU A 8 2.85 -14.00 1.38
C LEU A 8 3.19 -13.03 2.53
N GLU A 9 4.43 -12.55 2.60
CA GLU A 9 4.82 -11.53 3.59
C GLU A 9 4.06 -10.22 3.36
N LEU A 10 3.93 -9.78 2.11
CA LEU A 10 3.10 -8.62 1.77
C LEU A 10 1.65 -8.83 2.22
N ALA A 11 1.04 -9.96 1.87
CA ALA A 11 -0.34 -10.27 2.24
C ALA A 11 -0.55 -10.26 3.76
N LYS A 12 0.40 -10.81 4.53
CA LYS A 12 0.36 -10.78 6.00
C LYS A 12 0.46 -9.37 6.55
N VAL A 13 1.37 -8.54 6.04
CA VAL A 13 1.49 -7.14 6.46
C VAL A 13 0.20 -6.37 6.18
N VAL A 14 -0.44 -6.63 5.03
CA VAL A 14 -1.73 -6.03 4.67
C VAL A 14 -2.84 -6.50 5.60
N GLN A 15 -2.94 -7.80 5.85
CA GLN A 15 -3.89 -8.40 6.80
C GLN A 15 -3.75 -7.76 8.19
N GLU A 16 -2.53 -7.75 8.75
CA GLU A 16 -2.22 -7.13 10.05
C GLU A 16 -2.63 -5.64 10.12
N THR A 17 -2.46 -4.90 9.01
CA THR A 17 -2.68 -3.45 8.98
C THR A 17 -4.15 -3.06 8.74
N ILE A 18 -4.88 -3.84 7.94
CA ILE A 18 -6.23 -3.48 7.48
C ILE A 18 -7.31 -4.22 8.27
N ASP A 19 -7.24 -5.55 8.28
CA ASP A 19 -8.18 -6.45 8.96
C ASP A 19 -7.48 -7.78 9.28
N PRO A 20 -7.16 -8.03 10.57
CA PRO A 20 -6.48 -9.25 10.99
C PRO A 20 -7.31 -10.52 10.73
N ASN A 21 -8.62 -10.40 10.48
CA ASN A 21 -9.50 -11.53 10.21
C ASN A 21 -9.67 -11.83 8.72
N ALA A 22 -9.08 -11.02 7.83
CA ALA A 22 -9.18 -11.24 6.39
C ALA A 22 -8.55 -12.59 6.01
N LYS A 23 -9.18 -13.36 5.13
CA LYS A 23 -8.65 -14.65 4.67
C LYS A 23 -7.61 -14.43 3.56
N ILE A 24 -6.46 -15.09 3.68
CA ILE A 24 -5.47 -15.18 2.59
C ILE A 24 -5.82 -16.39 1.72
N GLU A 25 -5.98 -16.17 0.41
CA GLU A 25 -6.24 -17.22 -0.58
C GLU A 25 -5.09 -17.35 -1.56
N PHE A 26 -4.72 -18.59 -1.89
CA PHE A 26 -3.68 -18.89 -2.86
C PHE A 26 -4.29 -19.17 -4.23
N ARG A 27 -3.74 -18.54 -5.27
CA ARG A 27 -4.15 -18.73 -6.66
C ARG A 27 -2.91 -18.99 -7.53
N PRO A 28 -3.07 -19.68 -8.68
CA PRO A 28 -1.99 -19.82 -9.65
C PRO A 28 -1.46 -18.46 -10.09
N ASN A 29 -0.15 -18.37 -10.33
CA ASN A 29 0.47 -17.18 -10.91
C ASN A 29 0.01 -17.00 -12.36
N THR A 30 -0.08 -15.77 -12.84
CA THR A 30 -0.25 -15.51 -14.28
C THR A 30 1.06 -15.76 -15.02
N GLU A 31 0.98 -16.12 -16.32
CA GLU A 31 2.17 -16.44 -17.12
C GLU A 31 3.14 -15.25 -17.23
N ASP A 32 2.61 -14.02 -17.27
CA ASP A 32 3.41 -12.80 -17.42
C ASP A 32 3.98 -12.24 -16.09
N ASP A 33 3.62 -12.82 -14.94
CA ASP A 33 4.03 -12.26 -13.64
C ASP A 33 5.44 -12.72 -13.25
N PRO A 34 6.42 -11.80 -13.12
CA PRO A 34 7.77 -12.17 -12.75
C PRO A 34 7.82 -12.69 -11.31
N HIS A 35 8.45 -13.85 -11.11
CA HIS A 35 8.57 -14.47 -9.79
C HIS A 35 9.40 -13.67 -8.77
N LYS A 36 10.24 -12.74 -9.24
CA LYS A 36 11.13 -11.94 -8.39
C LYS A 36 11.32 -10.55 -8.95
N ARG A 37 11.33 -9.54 -8.08
CA ARG A 37 11.62 -8.16 -8.45
C ARG A 37 12.35 -7.43 -7.33
N LYS A 38 13.63 -7.11 -7.58
CA LYS A 38 14.47 -6.33 -6.66
C LYS A 38 15.26 -5.29 -7.46
N PRO A 39 14.89 -4.00 -7.42
CA PRO A 39 15.60 -2.97 -8.16
C PRO A 39 16.96 -2.70 -7.52
N ASP A 40 18.01 -2.65 -8.34
CA ASP A 40 19.27 -2.02 -7.98
C ASP A 40 19.09 -0.49 -8.06
N ILE A 41 19.34 0.20 -6.94
CA ILE A 41 19.18 1.65 -6.81
C ILE A 41 20.52 2.38 -6.68
N THR A 42 21.65 1.72 -6.97
CA THR A 42 23.01 2.29 -6.83
C THR A 42 23.15 3.61 -7.58
N LYS A 43 22.71 3.66 -8.85
CA LYS A 43 22.75 4.90 -9.65
C LYS A 43 21.96 6.06 -9.03
N ALA A 44 20.78 5.78 -8.46
CA ALA A 44 19.97 6.83 -7.83
C ALA A 44 20.62 7.35 -6.53
N LYS A 45 21.28 6.46 -5.78
CA LYS A 45 22.06 6.85 -4.60
C LYS A 45 23.26 7.71 -4.97
N GLU A 46 24.06 7.28 -5.94
CA GLU A 46 25.31 7.95 -6.33
C GLU A 46 25.06 9.28 -7.02
N LEU A 47 24.12 9.33 -7.96
CA LEU A 47 23.93 10.52 -8.80
C LEU A 47 22.97 11.53 -8.19
N LEU A 48 22.01 11.09 -7.38
CA LEU A 48 20.93 11.94 -6.86
C LEU A 48 20.93 12.06 -5.33
N GLY A 49 21.81 11.31 -4.62
CA GLY A 49 21.72 11.18 -3.17
C GLY A 49 20.39 10.62 -2.70
N TRP A 50 19.67 9.91 -3.58
CA TRP A 50 18.30 9.49 -3.34
C TRP A 50 18.23 8.05 -2.88
N GLU A 51 17.42 7.82 -1.85
CA GLU A 51 17.00 6.48 -1.43
C GLU A 51 15.61 6.53 -0.77
N PRO A 52 14.86 5.41 -0.78
CA PRO A 52 13.56 5.34 -0.11
C PRO A 52 13.75 5.46 1.41
N LYS A 53 13.06 6.43 2.01
CA LYS A 53 13.10 6.68 3.47
C LYS A 53 11.95 6.04 4.24
N VAL A 54 10.89 5.64 3.54
CA VAL A 54 9.67 5.09 4.14
C VAL A 54 9.61 3.59 3.84
N ALA A 55 9.64 2.78 4.90
CA ALA A 55 9.46 1.33 4.78
C ALA A 55 7.99 0.95 4.55
N LEU A 56 7.73 -0.25 4.03
CA LEU A 56 6.36 -0.74 3.78
C LEU A 56 5.48 -0.65 5.03
N ARG A 57 5.97 -1.14 6.19
CA ARG A 57 5.25 -1.11 7.47
C ARG A 57 4.95 0.30 7.98
N GLN A 58 5.69 1.31 7.52
CA GLN A 58 5.44 2.72 7.86
C GLN A 58 4.48 3.38 6.86
N GLY A 59 4.65 3.10 5.57
CA GLY A 59 3.85 3.72 4.51
C GLY A 59 2.44 3.15 4.38
N LEU A 60 2.27 1.84 4.62
CA LEU A 60 0.98 1.18 4.43
C LEU A 60 -0.12 1.75 5.34
N PRO A 61 0.09 2.00 6.65
CA PRO A 61 -0.91 2.68 7.48
C PRO A 61 -1.32 4.07 6.97
N LEU A 62 -0.39 4.83 6.38
CA LEU A 62 -0.68 6.15 5.82
C LEU A 62 -1.61 6.03 4.61
N MET A 63 -1.33 5.06 3.73
CA MET A 63 -2.21 4.73 2.60
C MET A 63 -3.60 4.29 3.08
N VAL A 64 -3.68 3.41 4.10
CA VAL A 64 -4.96 2.95 4.65
C VAL A 64 -5.79 4.12 5.20
N LYS A 65 -5.16 5.05 5.92
CA LYS A 65 -5.83 6.27 6.42
C LYS A 65 -6.41 7.09 5.27
N ASP A 66 -5.60 7.36 4.25
CA ASP A 66 -6.00 8.13 3.07
C ASP A 66 -7.17 7.45 2.32
N PHE A 67 -7.08 6.15 2.07
CA PHE A 67 -8.16 5.41 1.40
C PHE A 67 -9.44 5.37 2.23
N ARG A 68 -9.37 5.19 3.55
CA ARG A 68 -10.56 5.29 4.41
C ARG A 68 -11.23 6.66 4.29
N GLN A 69 -10.44 7.73 4.23
CA GLN A 69 -10.97 9.08 4.03
C GLN A 69 -11.60 9.25 2.64
N ARG A 70 -10.96 8.82 1.56
CA ARG A 70 -11.49 8.98 0.21
C ARG A 70 -12.72 8.10 -0.08
N VAL A 71 -12.78 6.90 0.50
CA VAL A 71 -13.88 5.96 0.26
C VAL A 71 -15.09 6.25 1.15
N PHE A 72 -14.87 6.65 2.41
CA PHE A 72 -15.95 6.85 3.39
C PHE A 72 -16.17 8.31 3.81
N GLY A 73 -15.16 9.18 3.68
CA GLY A 73 -15.21 10.58 4.14
C GLY A 73 -15.99 11.54 3.24
N ASP A 74 -16.16 11.24 1.95
CA ASP A 74 -16.97 12.04 1.02
C ASP A 74 -18.48 11.96 1.30
N GLN A 75 -18.92 10.95 2.07
CA GLN A 75 -20.33 10.78 2.45
C GLN A 75 -20.79 11.85 3.46
N ASN A 76 -19.88 12.41 4.27
CA ASN A 76 -20.21 13.39 5.30
C ASN A 76 -20.26 14.85 4.79
N GLN A 77 -19.69 15.16 3.62
CA GLN A 77 -19.74 16.52 3.07
C GLN A 77 -21.02 16.81 2.28
N LYS A 78 -21.76 15.78 1.83
CA LYS A 78 -23.03 15.97 1.10
C LYS A 78 -24.24 16.27 1.99
N GLN A 79 -24.18 16.01 3.29
CA GLN A 79 -25.31 16.25 4.21
C GLN A 79 -25.34 17.65 4.84
N SER A 80 -24.26 18.42 4.79
CA SER A 80 -24.20 19.76 5.39
C SER A 80 -24.59 20.90 4.43
N GLY A 81 -24.94 20.60 3.18
CA GLY A 81 -25.25 21.58 2.13
C GLY A 81 -26.73 21.86 1.88
N SER A 82 -27.67 21.20 2.58
CA SER A 82 -29.12 21.38 2.39
C SER A 82 -29.80 21.97 3.62
N THR A 83 -29.47 23.22 3.97
CA THR A 83 -30.35 24.04 4.81
C THR A 83 -30.16 25.50 4.42
N SER A 84 -30.99 25.97 3.50
CA SER A 84 -31.30 27.39 3.25
C SER A 84 -32.53 27.42 2.32
N GLU A 85 -33.71 27.31 2.91
CA GLU A 85 -34.94 27.95 2.41
C GLU A 85 -35.24 29.14 3.32
#